data_AF-A0A537C9N6-F1
#
_entry.id   AF-A0A537C9N6-F1
#
_cell.length_a   1.000
_cell.length_b   1.000
_cell.length_c   1.000
_cell.angle_alpha   90.00
_cell.angle_beta   90.00
_cell.angle_gamma   90.00
#
_symmetry.space_group_name_H-M   'P 1'
#
loop_
_entity.id
_entity.type
_entity.pdbx_description
1 polymer ?
#
loop_
_entity_poly.entity_id
_entity_poly.type
_entity_poly.pdbx_seq_one_letter_code
_entity_poly.pdbx_strand_id
1 'polypeptide(L)'
;MPALREVIPFSEALRFWLKLGFISFGGPTGQIAIMHQELVERRRWISEGRFLHALNYCMLLPGPEAQQLATYIGWLMHRTWGGIVAGGLFV
;
A
#
# COMPACT_ATOMS: atom_id res chain seq x y z
N MET A 1 17.00 -19.55 6.37
CA MET A 1 15.71 -19.89 5.73
C MET A 1 14.72 -18.78 6.05
N PRO A 2 14.27 -17.93 5.10
CA PRO A 2 13.22 -16.97 5.42
C PRO A 2 11.91 -17.73 5.58
N ALA A 3 11.23 -17.43 6.70
CA ALA A 3 10.01 -18.05 7.16
C ALA A 3 8.88 -18.04 6.10
N LEU A 4 8.07 -19.07 6.18
CA LEU A 4 6.80 -19.31 5.46
C LEU A 4 6.14 -18.00 4.99
N ARG A 5 6.05 -17.81 3.68
CA ARG A 5 5.13 -16.83 3.08
C ARG A 5 3.71 -17.31 3.40
N GLU A 6 3.20 -16.96 4.56
CA GLU A 6 1.75 -16.88 4.73
C GLU A 6 1.28 -15.84 3.73
N VAL A 7 0.56 -16.30 2.71
CA VAL A 7 -0.13 -15.43 1.77
C VAL A 7 -1.03 -14.55 2.64
N ILE A 8 -0.73 -13.24 2.69
CA ILE A 8 -1.52 -12.28 3.44
C ILE A 8 -2.99 -12.53 3.08
N PRO A 9 -3.90 -12.75 4.04
CA PRO A 9 -5.29 -13.00 3.70
C PRO A 9 -5.91 -11.72 3.14
N PHE A 10 -6.67 -11.86 2.05
CA PHE A 10 -7.30 -10.72 1.37
C PHE A 10 -8.20 -9.90 2.31
N SER A 11 -8.87 -10.56 3.25
CA SER A 11 -9.70 -9.91 4.28
C SER A 11 -8.89 -8.97 5.18
N GLU A 12 -7.64 -9.30 5.47
CA GLU A 12 -6.78 -8.47 6.30
C GLU A 12 -6.26 -7.26 5.52
N ALA A 13 -5.86 -7.45 4.26
CA ALA A 13 -5.52 -6.34 3.38
C ALA A 13 -6.73 -5.42 3.16
N LEU A 14 -7.93 -5.96 2.92
CA LEU A 14 -9.17 -5.20 2.78
C LEU A 14 -9.45 -4.32 4.01
N ARG A 15 -9.34 -4.89 5.22
CA ARG A 15 -9.49 -4.14 6.47
C ARG A 15 -8.44 -3.03 6.60
N PHE A 16 -7.21 -3.30 6.18
CA PHE A 16 -6.16 -2.29 6.17
C PHE A 16 -6.49 -1.14 5.21
N TRP A 17 -6.84 -1.43 3.95
CA TRP A 17 -7.19 -0.40 2.96
C TRP A 17 -8.42 0.42 3.37
N LEU A 18 -9.45 -0.24 3.93
CA LEU A 18 -10.61 0.44 4.51
C LEU A 18 -10.18 1.40 5.62
N LYS A 19 -9.38 0.91 6.57
CA LYS A 19 -8.87 1.72 7.68
C LYS A 19 -8.03 2.89 7.17
N LEU A 20 -7.16 2.66 6.18
CA LEU A 20 -6.31 3.68 5.60
C LEU A 20 -7.14 4.80 4.96
N GLY A 21 -8.17 4.45 4.17
CA GLY A 21 -9.10 5.42 3.59
C GLY A 21 -9.79 6.31 4.63
N PHE A 22 -10.17 5.75 5.79
CA PHE A 22 -10.74 6.54 6.89
C PHE A 22 -9.71 7.40 7.66
N ILE A 23 -8.41 7.11 7.54
CA ILE A 23 -7.34 7.79 8.28
C ILE A 23 -6.44 8.61 7.31
N SER A 24 -6.92 8.90 6.09
CA SER A 24 -6.21 9.66 5.05
C SER A 24 -6.01 11.16 5.35
N PHE A 25 -5.82 11.54 6.63
CA PHE A 25 -5.55 12.91 7.07
C PHE A 25 -4.04 13.21 7.07
N GLY A 26 -3.65 14.42 6.69
CA GLY A 26 -2.25 14.88 6.71
C GLY A 26 -1.59 15.08 5.33
N GLY A 27 -2.36 15.04 4.24
CA GLY A 27 -1.87 15.26 2.87
C GLY A 27 -1.08 14.07 2.30
N PRO A 28 -0.62 14.16 1.04
CA PRO A 28 0.01 13.03 0.32
C PRO A 28 1.24 12.47 1.06
N THR A 29 2.09 13.33 1.61
CA THR A 29 3.28 12.93 2.35
C THR A 29 2.94 12.16 3.62
N GLY A 30 1.91 12.59 4.36
CA GLY A 30 1.45 11.90 5.56
C GLY A 30 0.89 10.52 5.24
N GLN A 31 0.10 10.41 4.16
CA GLN A 31 -0.45 9.14 3.71
C GLN A 31 0.66 8.16 3.29
N ILE A 32 1.69 8.63 2.57
CA ILE A 32 2.86 7.82 2.19
C ILE A 32 3.63 7.35 3.43
N ALA A 33 3.84 8.22 4.42
CA ALA A 33 4.51 7.86 5.67
C ALA A 33 3.73 6.79 6.46
N ILE A 34 2.40 6.93 6.56
CA ILE A 34 1.55 5.92 7.21
C ILE A 34 1.63 4.57 6.48
N MET A 35 1.59 4.59 5.15
CA MET A 35 1.75 3.37 4.35
C MET A 35 3.11 2.72 4.59
N HIS A 36 4.20 3.49 4.62
CA HIS A 36 5.54 2.96 4.91
C HIS A 36 5.59 2.33 6.31
N GLN A 37 5.18 3.07 7.34
CA GLN A 37 5.20 2.60 8.72
C GLN A 37 4.36 1.34 8.93
N GLU A 38 3.15 1.27 8.37
CA GLU A 38 2.28 0.10 8.54
C GLU A 38 2.68 -1.08 7.65
N LEU A 39 2.96 -0.86 6.37
CA LEU A 39 3.20 -1.94 5.40
C LEU A 39 4.63 -2.48 5.46
N VAL A 40 5.61 -1.64 5.75
CA VAL A 40 7.03 -2.01 5.78
C VAL A 40 7.50 -2.32 7.19
N GLU A 41 7.30 -1.40 8.14
CA GLU A 41 7.90 -1.53 9.47
C GLU A 41 7.10 -2.45 10.40
N ARG A 42 5.80 -2.17 10.56
CA ARG A 42 4.92 -2.89 11.50
C ARG A 42 4.51 -4.26 10.97
N ARG A 43 3.87 -4.31 9.81
CA ARG A 43 3.30 -5.54 9.25
C ARG A 43 4.30 -6.35 8.42
N ARG A 44 5.34 -5.68 7.89
CA ARG A 44 6.39 -6.29 7.06
C ARG A 44 5.82 -7.06 5.86
N TRP A 45 4.72 -6.58 5.31
CA TRP A 45 4.05 -7.14 4.14
C TRP A 45 4.82 -6.87 2.85
N ILE A 46 5.52 -5.75 2.80
CA ILE A 46 6.40 -5.35 1.70
C ILE A 46 7.75 -4.95 2.27
N SER A 47 8.84 -5.26 1.55
CA SER A 47 10.17 -4.83 1.96
C SER A 47 10.42 -3.37 1.62
N GLU A 48 11.31 -2.73 2.39
CA GLU A 48 11.77 -1.35 2.18
C GLU A 48 12.10 -1.05 0.71
N GLY A 49 13.01 -1.83 0.12
CA GLY A 49 13.44 -1.60 -1.27
C GLY A 49 12.32 -1.76 -2.31
N ARG A 50 11.30 -2.57 -2.02
CA ARG A 50 10.15 -2.79 -2.92
C ARG A 50 9.12 -1.66 -2.77
N PHE A 51 8.94 -1.15 -1.56
CA PHE A 51 8.16 0.06 -1.30
C PHE A 51 8.81 1.29 -1.93
N LEU A 52 10.12 1.50 -1.77
CA LEU A 52 10.83 2.62 -2.37
C LEU A 52 10.83 2.56 -3.90
N HIS A 53 10.94 1.37 -4.51
CA HIS A 53 10.76 1.22 -5.95
C HIS A 53 9.38 1.64 -6.42
N ALA A 54 8.33 1.22 -5.70
CA ALA A 54 6.96 1.62 -5.97
C ALA A 54 6.77 3.15 -5.84
N LEU A 55 7.28 3.74 -4.77
CA LEU A 55 7.21 5.18 -4.53
C LEU A 55 7.91 5.98 -5.64
N ASN A 56 9.15 5.61 -5.99
CA ASN A 56 9.88 6.26 -7.07
C ASN A 56 9.13 6.17 -8.40
N TYR A 57 8.48 5.03 -8.68
CA TYR A 57 7.67 4.88 -9.89
C TYR A 57 6.45 5.82 -9.87
N CYS A 58 5.73 5.91 -8.75
CA CYS A 58 4.58 6.81 -8.62
C CYS A 58 4.96 8.30 -8.65
N MET A 59 6.18 8.67 -8.22
CA MET A 59 6.70 10.04 -8.34
C MET A 59 7.01 10.45 -9.78
N LEU A 60 7.26 9.48 -10.67
CA LEU A 60 7.50 9.75 -12.10
C LEU A 60 6.20 9.90 -12.90
N LEU A 61 5.10 9.36 -12.38
CA LEU A 61 3.80 9.34 -13.06
C LEU A 61 2.97 10.59 -12.70
N PRO A 62 2.39 11.30 -13.69
CA PRO A 62 1.55 12.44 -13.40
C PRO A 62 0.26 12.00 -12.67
N GLY A 63 0.00 12.56 -11.48
CA GLY A 63 -1.22 12.32 -10.72
C GLY A 63 -0.99 12.23 -9.21
N PRO A 64 -2.02 11.86 -8.43
CA PRO A 64 -1.95 11.80 -6.97
C PRO A 64 -1.06 10.63 -6.51
N GLU A 65 0.13 10.95 -6.02
CA GLU A 65 1.22 9.99 -5.78
C GLU A 65 0.84 8.93 -4.74
N ALA A 66 0.16 9.35 -3.66
CA ALA A 66 -0.24 8.45 -2.58
C ALA A 66 -1.30 7.43 -3.03
N GLN A 67 -2.25 7.85 -3.88
CA GLN A 67 -3.29 6.97 -4.44
C GLN A 67 -2.71 5.99 -5.46
N GLN A 68 -1.80 6.45 -6.31
CA GLN A 68 -1.07 5.58 -7.24
C GLN A 68 -0.27 4.53 -6.48
N LEU A 69 0.42 4.94 -5.41
CA LEU A 69 1.21 4.05 -4.58
C LEU A 69 0.33 3.02 -3.86
N ALA A 70 -0.79 3.43 -3.28
CA ALA A 70 -1.76 2.53 -2.67
C ALA A 70 -2.29 1.51 -3.67
N THR A 71 -2.70 1.96 -4.85
CA THR A 71 -3.19 1.08 -5.94
C THR A 71 -2.13 0.07 -6.37
N TYR A 72 -0.89 0.53 -6.56
CA TYR A 72 0.20 -0.32 -7.01
C TYR A 72 0.63 -1.34 -5.93
N ILE A 73 0.68 -0.93 -4.66
CA ILE A 73 0.98 -1.86 -3.56
C ILE A 73 -0.17 -2.86 -3.37
N GLY A 74 -1.43 -2.42 -3.44
CA GLY A 74 -2.59 -3.31 -3.45
C GLY A 74 -2.48 -4.36 -4.55
N TRP A 75 -2.06 -3.94 -5.76
CA TRP A 75 -1.81 -4.85 -6.86
C TRP A 75 -0.64 -5.81 -6.62
N LEU A 76 0.45 -5.36 -6.00
CA LEU A 76 1.56 -6.24 -5.63
C LEU A 76 1.15 -7.31 -4.60
N MET A 77 0.19 -7.00 -3.72
CA MET A 77 -0.28 -7.91 -2.67
C MET A 77 -1.29 -8.94 -3.18
N HIS A 78 -2.28 -8.53 -3.99
CA HIS A 78 -3.39 -9.41 -4.41
C HIS A 78 -3.78 -9.27 -5.89
N ARG A 79 -2.85 -8.82 -6.74
CA ARG A 79 -3.06 -8.60 -8.18
C ARG A 79 -4.25 -7.67 -8.43
N THR A 80 -5.04 -7.93 -9.46
CA THR A 80 -6.14 -7.06 -9.92
C THR A 80 -7.10 -6.69 -8.80
N TRP A 81 -7.50 -7.64 -7.97
CA TRP A 81 -8.43 -7.40 -6.85
C TRP A 81 -7.84 -6.50 -5.77
N GLY A 82 -6.56 -6.70 -5.45
CA GLY A 82 -5.89 -5.83 -4.48
C GLY A 82 -5.74 -4.40 -4.99
N GLY A 83 -5.45 -4.22 -6.28
CA GLY A 83 -5.37 -2.90 -6.90
C GLY A 83 -6.71 -2.17 -6.90
N ILE A 84 -7.79 -2.86 -7.27
CA ILE A 84 -9.15 -2.28 -7.27
C ILE A 84 -9.58 -1.88 -5.86
N VAL A 85 -9.37 -2.74 -4.86
CA VAL A 85 -9.75 -2.45 -3.48
C VAL A 85 -8.89 -1.35 -2.89
N ALA A 86 -7.57 -1.42 -3.05
CA ALA A 86 -6.68 -0.39 -2.51
C ALA A 86 -6.93 0.97 -3.16
N GLY A 87 -7.03 1.03 -4.49
CA GLY A 87 -7.29 2.28 -5.21
C GLY A 87 -8.71 2.81 -4.99
N GLY A 88 -9.72 1.94 -4.94
CA GLY A 88 -11.11 2.34 -4.74
C GLY A 88 -11.46 2.77 -3.32
N LEU A 89 -10.74 2.26 -2.32
CA LEU A 89 -10.91 2.66 -0.91
C LEU A 89 -10.02 3.83 -0.49
N PHE A 90 -9.10 4.23 -1.35
CA PHE A 90 -8.20 5.35 -1.12
C PHE A 90 -8.77 6.59 -1.81
N VAL A 91 -9.64 7.33 -1.11
CA VAL A 91 -10.23 8.60 -1.57
C VAL A 91 -10.17 9.65 -0.47
#